data_AF-A0A3N6UZI9-F1
#
_entry.id   AF-A0A3N6UZI9-F1
#
_cell.length_a   1.000
_cell.length_b   1.000
_cell.length_c   1.000
_cell.angle_alpha   90.00
_cell.angle_beta   90.00
_cell.angle_gamma   90.00
#
_symmetry.space_group_name_H-M   'P 1'
#
loop_
_entity.id
_entity.type
_entity.pdbx_description
1 polymer ?
#
loop_
_entity_poly.entity_id
_entity_poly.type
_entity_poly.pdbx_seq_one_letter_code
_entity_poly.pdbx_strand_id
1 'polypeptide(L)'
;MKYQAIALLAPLTLLTACTTVQPAYKDIGTRTGPCADGGPDYVAQQFYDLRTKQPTQGLPDTQQLAKYRPYLSDSLYQTLLKAGNETKRETTLAQGDLFSSLAAGPTSASVADASTIPDSDARNIPLRVSLSQDDGKWQDEVLMVREGTCWAIDDIRYLSPTPHLDGGSLRQRLLK
;
A
#
# COMPACT_ATOMS: atom_id res chain seq x y z
N MET A 1 30.85 70.38 -25.81
CA MET A 1 31.33 70.24 -24.41
C MET A 1 31.15 68.79 -24.00
N LYS A 2 32.17 68.24 -23.31
CA LYS A 2 32.32 66.85 -22.86
C LYS A 2 31.43 66.57 -21.65
N TYR A 3 30.72 65.42 -21.61
CA TYR A 3 30.34 64.68 -20.39
C TYR A 3 30.10 63.21 -20.81
N GLN A 4 31.15 62.38 -20.89
CA GLN A 4 31.52 61.34 -19.92
C GLN A 4 30.38 60.45 -19.44
N ALA A 5 30.34 59.24 -20.02
CA ALA A 5 29.58 58.09 -19.56
C ALA A 5 30.25 57.48 -18.30
N ILE A 6 29.45 57.09 -17.31
CA ILE A 6 29.86 56.15 -16.26
C ILE A 6 28.74 55.12 -16.09
N ALA A 7 29.10 53.86 -16.35
CA ALA A 7 28.29 52.67 -16.17
C ALA A 7 28.28 52.21 -14.70
N LEU A 8 27.16 51.63 -14.26
CA LEU A 8 27.11 50.68 -13.14
C LEU A 8 26.03 49.64 -13.44
N LEU A 9 26.44 48.53 -14.07
CA LEU A 9 25.66 47.30 -14.15
C LEU A 9 26.12 46.40 -12.99
N ALA A 10 25.27 46.23 -11.98
CA ALA A 10 25.47 45.24 -10.93
C ALA A 10 24.79 43.92 -11.36
N PRO A 11 25.49 42.78 -11.35
CA PRO A 11 24.87 41.49 -11.62
C PRO A 11 24.12 41.01 -10.36
N LEU A 12 22.79 40.99 -10.42
CA LEU A 12 21.94 40.24 -9.48
C LEU A 12 22.07 38.75 -9.79
N THR A 13 23.02 38.08 -9.16
CA THR A 13 23.07 36.62 -9.15
C THR A 13 22.05 36.12 -8.14
N LEU A 14 20.89 35.68 -8.62
CA LEU A 14 19.93 34.91 -7.82
C LEU A 14 20.57 33.57 -7.48
N LEU A 15 21.04 33.43 -6.24
CA LEU A 15 21.43 32.14 -5.67
C LEU A 15 20.15 31.33 -5.44
N THR A 16 19.73 30.57 -6.45
CA THR A 16 18.76 29.48 -6.26
C THR A 16 19.47 28.39 -5.46
N ALA A 17 19.38 28.47 -4.14
CA ALA A 17 19.73 27.35 -3.27
C ALA A 17 18.67 26.25 -3.50
N CYS A 18 18.91 25.40 -4.50
CA CYS A 18 18.28 24.10 -4.57
C CYS A 18 18.82 23.29 -3.39
N THR A 19 18.17 23.35 -2.23
CA THR A 19 18.43 22.42 -1.13
C THR A 19 18.00 21.04 -1.61
N THR A 20 18.94 20.28 -2.16
CA THR A 20 18.75 18.85 -2.38
C THR A 20 18.63 18.22 -1.00
N VAL A 21 17.40 17.96 -0.56
CA VAL A 21 17.14 17.15 0.63
C VAL A 21 17.68 15.77 0.30
N GLN A 22 18.85 15.45 0.85
CA GLN A 22 19.35 14.08 0.80
C GLN A 22 18.33 13.24 1.57
N PRO A 23 17.67 12.25 0.92
CA PRO A 23 16.83 11.33 1.67
C PRO A 23 17.71 10.67 2.72
N ALA A 24 17.26 10.68 3.98
CA ALA A 24 17.99 10.09 5.11
C ALA A 24 18.12 8.55 5.02
N TYR A 25 17.69 7.95 3.91
CA TYR A 25 17.61 6.51 3.74
C TYR A 25 18.48 6.03 2.59
N LYS A 26 19.29 5.02 2.88
CA LYS A 26 20.02 4.22 1.89
C LYS A 26 18.98 3.51 1.01
N ASP A 27 19.11 3.50 -0.31
CA ASP A 27 18.29 2.63 -1.17
C ASP A 27 18.62 1.16 -0.86
N ILE A 28 17.63 0.35 -0.41
CA ILE A 28 17.87 -1.02 0.08
C ILE A 28 16.92 -2.07 -0.50
N GLY A 29 16.23 -1.74 -1.59
CA GLY A 29 15.43 -2.68 -2.36
C GLY A 29 15.08 -2.11 -3.72
N THR A 30 15.13 -2.94 -4.76
CA THR A 30 14.68 -2.55 -6.10
C THR A 30 13.17 -2.80 -6.18
N ARG A 31 12.34 -1.80 -5.88
CA ARG A 31 10.94 -1.87 -6.29
C ARG A 31 10.89 -1.83 -7.81
N THR A 32 10.24 -2.82 -8.41
CA THR A 32 10.11 -2.89 -9.88
C THR A 32 8.79 -2.33 -10.41
N GLY A 33 7.80 -2.11 -9.53
CA GLY A 33 6.48 -1.60 -9.90
C GLY A 33 6.20 -0.14 -9.52
N PRO A 34 5.11 0.46 -10.04
CA PRO A 34 4.65 1.78 -9.59
C PRO A 34 4.36 1.75 -8.08
N CYS A 35 4.43 2.89 -7.39
CA CYS A 35 4.00 2.97 -5.99
C CYS A 35 3.07 4.15 -5.73
N ALA A 36 2.22 3.99 -4.73
CA ALA A 36 1.44 5.09 -4.18
C ALA A 36 2.33 5.95 -3.26
N ASP A 37 2.06 7.25 -3.25
CA ASP A 37 2.76 8.22 -2.41
C ASP A 37 2.19 8.22 -0.98
N GLY A 38 3.05 8.38 0.01
CA GLY A 38 2.66 8.61 1.41
C GLY A 38 3.28 7.64 2.41
N GLY A 39 2.86 7.78 3.67
CA GLY A 39 3.20 6.88 4.77
C GLY A 39 2.48 5.52 4.66
N PRO A 40 2.86 4.54 5.49
CA PRO A 40 2.30 3.19 5.44
C PRO A 40 0.78 3.16 5.69
N ASP A 41 0.29 3.96 6.64
CA ASP A 41 -1.13 4.12 6.96
C ASP A 41 -1.90 4.79 5.82
N TYR A 42 -1.35 5.85 5.23
CA TYR A 42 -1.96 6.53 4.08
C TYR A 42 -2.07 5.62 2.86
N VAL A 43 -1.00 4.89 2.52
CA VAL A 43 -0.99 3.94 1.40
C VAL A 43 -1.99 2.80 1.63
N ALA A 44 -2.04 2.25 2.85
CA ALA A 44 -3.01 1.25 3.22
C ALA A 44 -4.45 1.78 3.12
N GLN A 45 -4.71 2.99 3.60
CA GLN A 45 -6.04 3.60 3.52
C GLN A 45 -6.48 3.77 2.06
N GLN A 46 -5.58 4.24 1.17
CA GLN A 46 -5.89 4.36 -0.26
C GLN A 46 -6.26 3.03 -0.90
N PHE A 47 -5.59 1.93 -0.52
CA PHE A 47 -5.96 0.59 -1.00
C PHE A 47 -7.37 0.18 -0.55
N TYR A 48 -7.71 0.38 0.72
CA TYR A 48 -9.05 0.06 1.21
C TYR A 48 -10.12 0.99 0.65
N ASP A 49 -9.82 2.28 0.42
CA ASP A 49 -10.70 3.21 -0.27
C ASP A 49 -10.99 2.76 -1.71
N LEU A 50 -9.97 2.27 -2.42
CA LEU A 50 -10.13 1.71 -3.76
C LEU A 50 -11.07 0.49 -3.72
N ARG A 51 -10.87 -0.42 -2.77
CA ARG A 51 -11.65 -1.66 -2.66
C ARG A 51 -13.10 -1.43 -2.21
N THR A 52 -13.35 -0.49 -1.31
CA THR A 52 -14.71 -0.13 -0.90
C THR A 52 -15.48 0.55 -2.05
N LYS A 53 -14.80 1.33 -2.89
CA LYS A 53 -15.38 1.90 -4.13
C LYS A 53 -15.59 0.87 -5.24
N GLN A 54 -14.73 -0.15 -5.30
CA GLN A 54 -14.73 -1.19 -6.33
C GLN A 54 -14.65 -2.57 -5.67
N PRO A 55 -15.74 -3.04 -5.03
CA PRO A 55 -15.73 -4.31 -4.32
C PRO A 55 -15.47 -5.45 -5.30
N THR A 56 -14.64 -6.41 -4.87
CA THR A 56 -14.24 -7.57 -5.68
C THR A 56 -14.47 -8.85 -4.91
N GLN A 57 -14.85 -9.91 -5.63
CA GLN A 57 -15.07 -11.24 -5.08
C GLN A 57 -14.09 -12.22 -5.73
N GLY A 58 -13.50 -13.09 -4.93
CA GLY A 58 -12.47 -14.03 -5.30
C GLY A 58 -11.15 -13.38 -5.72
N LEU A 59 -10.32 -14.17 -6.40
CA LEU A 59 -9.04 -13.73 -6.95
C LEU A 59 -9.21 -12.55 -7.93
N PRO A 60 -8.41 -11.47 -7.77
CA PRO A 60 -8.44 -10.36 -8.72
C PRO A 60 -8.09 -10.82 -10.12
N ASP A 61 -8.85 -10.37 -11.11
CA ASP A 61 -8.45 -10.52 -12.52
C ASP A 61 -7.26 -9.62 -12.87
N THR A 62 -6.73 -9.76 -14.09
CA THR A 62 -5.56 -8.98 -14.54
C THR A 62 -5.77 -7.47 -14.47
N GLN A 63 -6.98 -6.97 -14.75
CA GLN A 63 -7.27 -5.53 -14.73
C GLN A 63 -7.36 -5.02 -13.29
N GLN A 64 -7.99 -5.77 -12.41
CA GLN A 64 -8.07 -5.47 -10.99
C GLN A 64 -6.68 -5.51 -10.34
N LEU A 65 -5.89 -6.55 -10.63
CA LEU A 65 -4.56 -6.70 -10.08
C LEU A 65 -3.61 -5.57 -10.56
N ALA A 66 -3.77 -5.08 -11.79
CA ALA A 66 -3.05 -3.91 -12.29
C ALA A 66 -3.40 -2.63 -11.50
N LYS A 67 -4.67 -2.44 -11.11
CA LYS A 67 -5.09 -1.32 -10.24
C LYS A 67 -4.52 -1.44 -8.83
N TYR A 68 -4.35 -2.67 -8.32
CA TYR A 68 -3.81 -2.91 -6.99
C TYR A 68 -2.29 -2.77 -6.92
N ARG A 69 -1.60 -2.93 -8.05
CA ARG A 69 -0.13 -2.94 -8.13
C ARG A 69 0.58 -1.81 -7.36
N PRO A 70 0.12 -0.54 -7.38
CA PRO A 70 0.76 0.53 -6.63
C PRO A 70 0.80 0.32 -5.11
N TYR A 71 -0.13 -0.48 -4.57
CA TYR A 71 -0.30 -0.69 -3.14
C TYR A 71 0.26 -2.02 -2.65
N LEU A 72 0.47 -2.99 -3.54
CA LEU A 72 0.95 -4.32 -3.16
C LEU A 72 2.47 -4.40 -3.23
N SER A 73 3.06 -5.18 -2.32
CA SER A 73 4.48 -5.55 -2.40
C SER A 73 4.72 -6.37 -3.66
N ASP A 74 5.97 -6.39 -4.14
CA ASP A 74 6.37 -7.22 -5.28
C ASP A 74 6.04 -8.69 -4.99
N SER A 75 6.29 -9.15 -3.75
CA SER A 75 6.03 -10.54 -3.35
C SER A 75 4.54 -10.90 -3.33
N LEU A 76 3.69 -10.06 -2.73
CA LEU A 76 2.25 -10.33 -2.67
C LEU A 76 1.61 -10.27 -4.05
N TYR A 77 2.02 -9.29 -4.88
CA TYR A 77 1.55 -9.19 -6.26
C TYR A 77 1.87 -10.44 -7.07
N GLN A 78 3.11 -10.94 -7.00
CA GLN A 78 3.49 -12.17 -7.71
C GLN A 78 2.75 -13.40 -7.18
N THR A 79 2.49 -13.46 -5.88
CA THR A 79 1.73 -14.56 -5.27
C THR A 79 0.28 -14.57 -5.78
N LEU A 80 -0.38 -13.41 -5.83
CA LEU A 80 -1.73 -13.28 -6.40
C LEU A 80 -1.76 -13.61 -7.90
N LEU A 81 -0.76 -13.14 -8.66
CA LEU A 81 -0.63 -13.45 -10.08
C LEU A 81 -0.48 -14.95 -10.32
N LYS A 82 0.34 -15.62 -9.52
CA LYS A 82 0.50 -17.08 -9.59
C LYS A 82 -0.82 -17.79 -9.28
N ALA A 83 -1.47 -17.47 -8.16
CA ALA A 83 -2.74 -18.07 -7.76
C ALA A 83 -3.84 -17.86 -8.83
N GLY A 84 -3.87 -16.67 -9.44
CA GLY A 84 -4.78 -16.37 -10.56
C GLY A 84 -4.53 -17.23 -11.81
N ASN A 85 -3.30 -17.67 -12.05
CA ASN A 85 -2.94 -18.46 -13.24
C ASN A 85 -2.98 -19.97 -13.01
N GLU A 86 -3.27 -20.45 -11.80
CA GLU A 86 -3.33 -21.89 -11.52
C GLU A 86 -4.54 -22.55 -12.18
N THR A 87 -4.32 -23.67 -12.88
CA THR A 87 -5.36 -24.42 -13.58
C THR A 87 -6.36 -25.08 -12.63
N LYS A 88 -5.92 -25.45 -11.43
CA LYS A 88 -6.75 -26.03 -10.36
C LYS A 88 -6.96 -24.99 -9.27
N ARG A 89 -7.81 -23.99 -9.55
CA ARG A 89 -8.16 -22.98 -8.55
C ARG A 89 -8.97 -23.60 -7.42
N GLU A 90 -8.57 -23.35 -6.19
CA GLU A 90 -9.38 -23.70 -5.04
C GLU A 90 -10.68 -22.90 -5.04
N THR A 91 -11.81 -23.57 -4.86
CA THR A 91 -13.14 -22.96 -4.94
C THR A 91 -13.34 -21.87 -3.89
N THR A 92 -12.69 -22.00 -2.73
CA THR A 92 -12.73 -21.02 -1.64
C THR A 92 -11.96 -19.74 -1.96
N LEU A 93 -11.02 -19.75 -2.92
CA LEU A 93 -10.37 -18.53 -3.44
C LEU A 93 -11.15 -17.86 -4.57
N ALA A 94 -12.14 -18.58 -5.14
CA ALA A 94 -12.99 -18.06 -6.20
C ALA A 94 -14.23 -17.32 -5.65
N GLN A 95 -14.45 -17.35 -4.34
CA GLN A 95 -15.63 -16.81 -3.67
C GLN A 95 -15.21 -15.99 -2.45
N GLY A 96 -15.95 -14.92 -2.18
CA GLY A 96 -15.69 -14.09 -1.01
C GLY A 96 -14.58 -13.06 -1.22
N ASP A 97 -14.50 -12.13 -0.30
CA ASP A 97 -13.53 -11.05 -0.28
C ASP A 97 -12.15 -11.55 0.20
N LEU A 98 -11.13 -11.51 -0.65
CA LEU A 98 -9.80 -12.02 -0.26
C LEU A 98 -9.00 -11.11 0.68
N PHE A 99 -9.35 -9.84 0.84
CA PHE A 99 -8.51 -8.90 1.58
C PHE A 99 -9.18 -8.44 2.88
N SER A 100 -10.11 -9.24 3.40
CA SER A 100 -10.73 -9.06 4.70
C SER A 100 -11.24 -10.39 5.27
N SER A 101 -11.46 -10.44 6.57
CA SER A 101 -11.95 -11.63 7.26
C SER A 101 -13.31 -12.14 6.80
N LEU A 102 -14.21 -11.27 6.32
CA LEU A 102 -15.60 -11.64 6.02
C LEU A 102 -15.83 -11.74 4.51
N ALA A 103 -16.52 -12.80 4.07
CA ALA A 103 -16.70 -13.10 2.65
C ALA A 103 -17.39 -11.98 1.86
N ALA A 104 -18.33 -11.26 2.48
CA ALA A 104 -19.04 -10.18 1.80
C ALA A 104 -18.19 -8.89 1.62
N GLY A 105 -17.04 -8.79 2.32
CA GLY A 105 -16.16 -7.64 2.27
C GLY A 105 -16.70 -6.40 3.00
N PRO A 106 -15.85 -5.39 3.25
CA PRO A 106 -16.25 -4.15 3.91
C PRO A 106 -16.95 -3.18 2.96
N THR A 107 -17.87 -2.39 3.51
CA THR A 107 -18.39 -1.15 2.87
C THR A 107 -17.70 0.11 3.42
N SER A 108 -17.07 0.01 4.60
CA SER A 108 -16.21 1.04 5.16
C SER A 108 -14.94 0.43 5.75
N ALA A 109 -13.86 1.19 5.70
CA ALA A 109 -12.56 0.80 6.23
C ALA A 109 -11.81 2.02 6.77
N SER A 110 -11.21 1.87 7.95
CA SER A 110 -10.37 2.88 8.58
C SER A 110 -9.09 2.24 9.07
N VAL A 111 -7.95 2.67 8.52
CA VAL A 111 -6.62 2.22 8.92
C VAL A 111 -6.14 3.06 10.10
N ALA A 112 -5.52 2.40 11.09
CA ALA A 112 -4.92 3.05 12.24
C ALA A 112 -3.65 3.82 11.85
N ASP A 113 -3.41 4.95 12.52
CA ASP A 113 -2.24 5.80 12.31
C ASP A 113 -0.95 5.07 12.69
N ALA A 114 0.06 5.16 11.82
CA ALA A 114 1.39 4.58 12.04
C ALA A 114 2.24 5.39 13.03
N SER A 115 1.85 6.62 13.38
CA SER A 115 2.58 7.54 14.27
C SER A 115 2.76 7.01 15.69
N THR A 116 1.98 6.01 16.08
CA THR A 116 2.08 5.32 17.37
C THR A 116 3.15 4.24 17.44
N ILE A 117 3.78 3.89 16.30
CA ILE A 117 4.83 2.88 16.24
C ILE A 117 6.16 3.52 16.66
N PRO A 118 6.79 3.07 17.77
CA PRO A 118 7.94 3.76 18.35
C PRO A 118 9.21 3.79 17.49
N ASP A 119 9.29 2.91 16.49
CA ASP A 119 10.47 2.74 15.64
C ASP A 119 10.21 3.35 14.25
N SER A 120 10.76 4.54 14.01
CA SER A 120 10.66 5.24 12.72
C SER A 120 11.40 4.53 11.58
N ASP A 121 12.32 3.60 11.91
CA ASP A 121 13.06 2.77 10.95
C ASP A 121 12.44 1.38 10.78
N ALA A 122 11.29 1.12 11.43
CA ALA A 122 10.56 -0.13 11.27
C ALA A 122 10.28 -0.36 9.79
N ARG A 123 10.77 -1.49 9.26
CA ARG A 123 10.59 -1.85 7.85
C ARG A 123 9.30 -2.60 7.60
N ASN A 124 8.75 -3.17 8.65
CA ASN A 124 7.55 -3.99 8.66
C ASN A 124 6.64 -3.42 9.74
N ILE A 125 5.50 -2.88 9.31
CA ILE A 125 4.57 -2.13 10.14
C ILE A 125 3.20 -2.79 10.05
N PRO A 126 2.76 -3.53 11.08
CA PRO A 126 1.39 -4.00 11.16
C PRO A 126 0.46 -2.85 11.56
N LEU A 127 -0.58 -2.60 10.78
CA LEU A 127 -1.60 -1.59 11.06
C LEU A 127 -2.96 -2.25 11.24
N ARG A 128 -3.67 -1.85 12.29
CA ARG A 128 -5.05 -2.30 12.49
C ARG A 128 -5.98 -1.61 11.51
N VAL A 129 -6.91 -2.38 10.96
CA VAL A 129 -7.93 -1.89 10.04
C VAL A 129 -9.28 -2.16 10.66
N SER A 130 -10.01 -1.11 10.97
CA SER A 130 -11.40 -1.21 11.42
C SER A 130 -12.30 -1.27 10.21
N LEU A 131 -13.09 -2.33 10.10
CA LEU A 131 -13.90 -2.65 8.94
C LEU A 131 -15.37 -2.73 9.34
N SER A 132 -16.27 -2.31 8.45
CA SER A 132 -17.71 -2.45 8.67
C SER A 132 -18.49 -2.74 7.41
N GLN A 133 -19.60 -3.44 7.59
CA GLN A 133 -20.63 -3.70 6.58
C GLN A 133 -21.96 -3.84 7.29
N ASP A 134 -22.94 -3.04 6.88
CA ASP A 134 -24.23 -2.92 7.59
C ASP A 134 -24.01 -2.67 9.09
N ASP A 135 -24.61 -3.50 9.96
CA ASP A 135 -24.41 -3.44 11.42
C ASP A 135 -23.18 -4.22 11.90
N GLY A 136 -22.52 -4.97 11.01
CA GLY A 136 -21.33 -5.76 11.29
C GLY A 136 -20.07 -4.91 11.36
N LYS A 137 -19.27 -5.12 12.41
CA LYS A 137 -17.95 -4.49 12.59
C LYS A 137 -16.93 -5.53 12.99
N TRP A 138 -15.74 -5.46 12.40
CA TRP A 138 -14.62 -6.32 12.74
C TRP A 138 -13.30 -5.58 12.55
N GLN A 139 -12.22 -6.23 12.95
CA GLN A 139 -10.88 -5.76 12.70
C GLN A 139 -10.11 -6.80 11.92
N ASP A 140 -9.23 -6.31 11.06
CA ASP A 140 -8.14 -7.06 10.45
C ASP A 140 -6.83 -6.30 10.72
N GLU A 141 -5.71 -6.87 10.28
CA GLU A 141 -4.41 -6.22 10.36
C GLU A 141 -3.69 -6.32 9.03
N VAL A 142 -3.26 -5.18 8.50
CA VAL A 142 -2.52 -5.08 7.25
C VAL A 142 -1.04 -4.95 7.58
N LEU A 143 -0.21 -5.81 7.00
CA LEU A 143 1.23 -5.73 7.12
C LEU A 143 1.79 -4.85 6.01
N MET A 144 2.29 -3.68 6.39
CA MET A 144 3.01 -2.78 5.50
C MET A 144 4.50 -3.11 5.52
N VAL A 145 5.12 -3.15 4.35
CA VAL A 145 6.56 -3.32 4.19
C VAL A 145 7.14 -2.19 3.37
N ARG A 146 8.42 -1.88 3.61
CA ARG A 146 9.14 -0.88 2.85
C ARG A 146 9.97 -1.51 1.72
N GLU A 147 9.65 -1.16 0.48
CA GLU A 147 10.37 -1.56 -0.73
C GLU A 147 11.03 -0.33 -1.38
N GLY A 148 12.34 -0.17 -1.17
CA GLY A 148 13.04 1.05 -1.56
C GLY A 148 12.49 2.26 -0.78
N THR A 149 11.94 3.23 -1.49
CA THR A 149 11.28 4.40 -0.89
C THR A 149 9.78 4.23 -0.69
N CYS A 150 9.18 3.14 -1.18
CA CYS A 150 7.73 2.97 -1.21
C CYS A 150 7.24 2.08 -0.07
N TRP A 151 6.05 2.40 0.44
CA TRP A 151 5.30 1.52 1.32
C TRP A 151 4.36 0.63 0.51
N ALA A 152 4.20 -0.62 0.93
CA ALA A 152 3.37 -1.58 0.24
C ALA A 152 2.76 -2.60 1.20
N ILE A 153 1.56 -3.07 0.90
CA ILE A 153 0.89 -4.16 1.59
C ILE A 153 1.57 -5.47 1.19
N ASP A 154 2.12 -6.18 2.17
CA ASP A 154 2.73 -7.50 1.96
C ASP A 154 1.83 -8.64 2.39
N ASP A 155 1.01 -8.43 3.43
CA ASP A 155 0.09 -9.44 3.95
C ASP A 155 -1.13 -8.79 4.63
N ILE A 156 -2.18 -9.57 4.82
CA ILE A 156 -3.36 -9.19 5.58
C ILE A 156 -3.70 -10.35 6.51
N ARG A 157 -3.71 -10.10 7.82
CA ARG A 157 -4.14 -11.07 8.83
C ARG A 157 -5.63 -10.94 9.08
N TYR A 158 -6.31 -12.07 9.08
CA TYR A 158 -7.73 -12.16 9.33
C TYR A 158 -7.97 -12.27 10.84
N LEU A 159 -8.52 -11.24 11.46
CA LEU A 159 -8.68 -11.17 12.93
C LEU A 159 -10.13 -11.26 13.40
N SER A 160 -11.10 -11.45 12.50
CA SER A 160 -12.46 -11.79 12.90
C SER A 160 -12.48 -13.12 13.67
N PRO A 161 -13.39 -13.31 14.66
CA PRO A 161 -13.52 -14.58 15.37
C PRO A 161 -13.82 -15.78 14.47
N THR A 162 -14.49 -15.54 13.33
CA THR A 162 -14.86 -16.57 12.36
C THR A 162 -14.52 -16.09 10.95
N PRO A 163 -13.23 -16.09 10.56
CA PRO A 163 -12.84 -15.68 9.22
C PRO A 163 -13.32 -16.73 8.20
N HIS A 164 -13.79 -16.27 7.04
CA HIS A 164 -14.27 -17.18 5.99
C HIS A 164 -13.14 -17.92 5.25
N LEU A 165 -11.92 -17.38 5.31
CA LEU A 165 -10.71 -17.99 4.79
C LEU A 165 -9.89 -18.58 5.94
N ASP A 166 -9.34 -19.76 5.70
CA ASP A 166 -8.40 -20.41 6.61
C ASP A 166 -6.97 -19.88 6.42
N GLY A 167 -6.02 -20.39 7.22
CA GLY A 167 -4.61 -20.03 7.12
C GLY A 167 -4.19 -18.78 7.90
N GLY A 168 -5.13 -17.98 8.42
CA GLY A 168 -4.85 -16.85 9.33
C GLY A 168 -4.39 -15.56 8.66
N SER A 169 -3.95 -15.62 7.41
CA SER A 169 -3.60 -14.46 6.58
C SER A 169 -3.75 -14.73 5.10
N LEU A 170 -3.80 -13.66 4.29
CA LEU A 170 -3.86 -13.73 2.84
C LEU A 170 -2.69 -14.50 2.25
N ARG A 171 -1.45 -14.18 2.65
CA ARG A 171 -0.28 -14.89 2.12
C ARG A 171 -0.30 -16.37 2.48
N GLN A 172 -0.57 -16.71 3.75
CA GLN A 172 -0.62 -18.11 4.18
C GLN A 172 -1.71 -18.87 3.42
N ARG A 173 -2.84 -18.21 3.16
CA ARG A 173 -3.93 -18.78 2.39
C ARG A 173 -3.55 -19.03 0.92
N LEU A 174 -2.84 -18.12 0.28
CA LEU A 174 -2.43 -18.22 -1.12
C LEU A 174 -1.27 -19.21 -1.36
N LEU A 175 -0.48 -19.52 -0.33
CA LEU A 175 0.70 -20.40 -0.42
C LEU A 175 0.44 -21.83 0.04
N LYS A 176 -0.80 -22.11 0.44
CA LYS A 176 -1.25 -23.44 0.86
C LYS A 176 -1.40 -24.37 -0.34
#